data_AF-A0A3Q4GB10-F1
#
_entry.id   AF-A0A3Q4GB10-F1
#
_cell.length_a   1.000
_cell.length_b   1.000
_cell.length_c   1.000
_cell.angle_alpha   90.00
_cell.angle_beta   90.00
_cell.angle_gamma   90.00
#
_symmetry.space_group_name_H-M   'P 1'
#
loop_
_entity.id
_entity.type
_entity.pdbx_description
1 polymer ?
#
loop_
_entity_poly.entity_id
_entity_poly.type
_entity_poly.pdbx_seq_one_letter_code
_entity_poly.pdbx_strand_id
1 'polypeptide(L)'
;QEPLQTLTLFAVAGELHSYSEVCDALSMLEVALGFLAMTGGEPHMQLSSYLEEVLQMGNQMAQHILKAFGMCCLKHCVALWQLLASLKSENMLRLKRDPFVGVSEKYKQALGEDEHRLLIGFFSKNSADTFLLEMHEFLVLFLKKPNATDTFRPGWLKDTLGSYMERKDMDIPGDVEELFPEEILLSHYVEAWKFIVAFKQERGQ
;
A
#
# COMPACT_ATOMS: atom_id res chain seq x y z
N GLN A 1 -7.09 -15.14 1.35
CA GLN A 1 -6.85 -13.80 0.77
C GLN A 1 -6.02 -14.01 -0.48
N GLU A 2 -6.33 -13.31 -1.55
CA GLU A 2 -5.71 -13.44 -2.87
C GLU A 2 -5.33 -12.04 -3.40
N PRO A 3 -4.25 -11.93 -4.19
CA PRO A 3 -3.84 -10.66 -4.77
C PRO A 3 -4.87 -10.14 -5.77
N LEU A 4 -4.94 -8.82 -5.93
CA LEU A 4 -5.64 -8.20 -7.04
C LEU A 4 -4.80 -8.29 -8.30
N GLN A 5 -5.44 -8.59 -9.43
CA GLN A 5 -4.79 -8.48 -10.73
C GLN A 5 -4.40 -7.02 -10.99
N THR A 6 -3.26 -6.80 -11.65
CA THR A 6 -2.74 -5.45 -11.96
C THR A 6 -3.78 -4.59 -12.69
N LEU A 7 -4.54 -5.17 -13.62
CA LEU A 7 -5.62 -4.46 -14.31
C LEU A 7 -6.72 -4.00 -13.35
N THR A 8 -7.08 -4.83 -12.37
CA THR A 8 -8.08 -4.49 -11.34
C THR A 8 -7.56 -3.40 -10.41
N LEU A 9 -6.28 -3.44 -10.02
CA LEU A 9 -5.66 -2.37 -9.23
C LEU A 9 -5.80 -1.01 -9.93
N PHE A 10 -5.44 -0.93 -11.22
CA PHE A 10 -5.56 0.30 -12.00
C PHE A 10 -7.01 0.74 -12.19
N ALA A 11 -7.91 -0.20 -12.45
CA ALA A 11 -9.33 0.11 -12.59
C ALA A 11 -9.92 0.68 -11.29
N VAL A 12 -9.62 0.07 -10.13
CA VAL A 12 -10.05 0.58 -8.82
C VAL A 12 -9.47 1.96 -8.54
N ALA A 13 -8.16 2.15 -8.74
CA ALA A 13 -7.51 3.44 -8.54
C ALA A 13 -8.12 4.52 -9.44
N GLY A 14 -8.49 4.18 -10.68
CA GLY A 14 -9.16 5.06 -11.63
C GLY A 14 -10.60 5.43 -11.28
N GLU A 15 -11.24 4.78 -10.31
CA GLU A 15 -12.57 5.21 -9.83
C GLU A 15 -12.46 6.25 -8.69
N LEU A 16 -11.31 6.34 -8.01
CA LEU A 16 -11.14 7.12 -6.78
C LEU A 16 -10.13 8.27 -7.00
N HIS A 17 -10.62 9.46 -7.31
CA HIS A 17 -9.79 10.57 -7.81
C HIS A 17 -9.37 11.56 -6.72
N SER A 18 -10.15 11.68 -5.66
CA SER A 18 -9.93 12.62 -4.58
C SER A 18 -9.51 11.95 -3.28
N TYR A 19 -8.82 12.71 -2.42
CA TYR A 19 -8.41 12.24 -1.09
C TYR A 19 -9.60 11.79 -0.23
N SER A 20 -10.74 12.48 -0.32
CA SER A 20 -11.96 12.11 0.43
C SER A 20 -12.55 10.80 -0.06
N GLU A 21 -12.68 10.59 -1.37
CA GLU A 21 -13.22 9.35 -1.94
C GLU A 21 -12.37 8.14 -1.54
N VAL A 22 -11.04 8.27 -1.56
CA VAL A 22 -10.13 7.22 -1.09
C VAL A 22 -10.27 6.98 0.41
N CYS A 23 -10.42 8.03 1.22
CA CYS A 23 -10.62 7.88 2.67
C CYS A 23 -11.95 7.18 3.01
N ASP A 24 -13.02 7.54 2.31
CA ASP A 24 -14.35 6.96 2.51
C ASP A 24 -14.34 5.47 2.11
N ALA A 25 -13.78 5.15 0.94
CA ALA A 25 -13.60 3.77 0.51
C ALA A 25 -12.76 2.96 1.52
N LEU A 26 -11.59 3.47 1.92
CA LEU A 26 -10.72 2.78 2.88
C LEU A 26 -11.45 2.52 4.21
N SER A 27 -12.19 3.51 4.72
CA SER A 27 -12.93 3.38 5.98
C SER A 27 -14.02 2.30 5.90
N MET A 28 -14.76 2.24 4.79
CA MET A 28 -15.77 1.18 4.58
C MET A 28 -15.13 -0.21 4.49
N LEU A 29 -13.98 -0.31 3.81
CA LEU A 29 -13.24 -1.57 3.73
C LEU A 29 -12.69 -2.00 5.09
N GLU A 30 -12.17 -1.09 5.89
CA GLU A 30 -11.68 -1.38 7.25
C GLU A 30 -12.81 -1.87 8.15
N VAL A 31 -14.01 -1.30 8.03
CA VAL A 31 -15.22 -1.82 8.69
C VAL A 31 -15.50 -3.24 8.21
N ALA A 32 -15.55 -3.48 6.89
CA ALA A 32 -15.81 -4.82 6.35
C ALA A 32 -14.79 -5.86 6.82
N LEU A 33 -13.50 -5.52 6.81
CA LEU A 33 -12.42 -6.36 7.34
C LEU A 33 -12.62 -6.68 8.83
N GLY A 34 -13.05 -5.70 9.63
CA GLY A 34 -13.39 -5.91 11.04
C GLY A 34 -14.51 -6.94 11.24
N PHE A 35 -15.57 -6.89 10.43
CA PHE A 35 -16.65 -7.89 10.46
C PHE A 35 -16.16 -9.26 9.96
N LEU A 36 -15.47 -9.29 8.82
CA LEU A 36 -14.93 -10.51 8.21
C LEU A 36 -13.98 -11.27 9.16
N ALA A 37 -13.19 -10.54 9.96
CA ALA A 37 -12.32 -11.14 10.96
C ALA A 37 -13.09 -11.89 12.05
N MET A 38 -14.34 -11.51 12.32
CA MET A 38 -15.19 -12.10 13.37
C MET A 38 -16.13 -13.17 12.82
N THR A 39 -16.67 -12.98 11.61
CA THR A 39 -17.74 -13.82 11.05
C THR A 39 -17.29 -14.70 9.89
N GLY A 40 -16.12 -14.43 9.32
CA GLY A 40 -15.77 -14.92 7.99
C GLY A 40 -16.69 -14.36 6.92
N GLY A 41 -16.64 -14.97 5.73
CA GLY A 41 -17.46 -14.62 4.58
C GLY A 41 -17.18 -15.57 3.43
N GLU A 42 -18.08 -15.59 2.44
CA GLU A 42 -17.86 -16.38 1.23
C GLU A 42 -16.79 -15.67 0.36
N PRO A 43 -15.66 -16.34 0.01
CA PRO A 43 -14.53 -15.68 -0.65
C PRO A 43 -14.82 -15.01 -2.00
N HIS A 44 -15.76 -15.55 -2.78
CA HIS A 44 -16.18 -15.09 -4.10
C HIS A 44 -17.34 -14.08 -4.07
N MET A 45 -17.92 -13.79 -2.90
CA MET A 45 -18.95 -12.77 -2.74
C MET A 45 -18.34 -11.41 -3.09
N GLN A 46 -19.06 -10.66 -3.91
CA GLN A 46 -18.65 -9.31 -4.30
C GLN A 46 -18.63 -8.40 -3.06
N LEU A 47 -17.60 -7.58 -2.94
CA LEU A 47 -17.47 -6.69 -1.78
C LEU A 47 -18.62 -5.68 -1.69
N SER A 48 -19.08 -5.16 -2.84
CA SER A 48 -20.26 -4.28 -2.90
C SER A 48 -21.52 -4.97 -2.35
N SER A 49 -21.80 -6.20 -2.78
CA SER A 49 -22.94 -6.99 -2.27
C SER A 49 -22.81 -7.27 -0.78
N TYR A 50 -21.60 -7.57 -0.29
CA TYR A 50 -21.40 -7.79 1.15
C TYR A 50 -21.70 -6.54 1.97
N LEU A 51 -21.23 -5.37 1.53
CA LEU A 51 -21.50 -4.10 2.20
C LEU A 51 -22.99 -3.74 2.15
N GLU A 52 -23.65 -3.95 1.01
CA GLU A 52 -25.06 -3.62 0.81
C GLU A 52 -26.00 -4.59 1.55
N GLU A 53 -25.82 -5.89 1.34
CA GLU A 53 -26.77 -6.92 1.74
C GLU A 53 -26.47 -7.50 3.13
N VAL A 54 -25.19 -7.58 3.52
CA VAL A 54 -24.78 -8.17 4.80
C VAL A 54 -24.58 -7.09 5.86
N LEU A 55 -23.81 -6.06 5.54
CA LEU A 55 -23.58 -4.95 6.48
C LEU A 55 -24.66 -3.86 6.43
N GLN A 56 -25.62 -3.96 5.50
CA GLN A 56 -26.77 -3.05 5.40
C GLN A 56 -26.35 -1.57 5.21
N MET A 57 -25.27 -1.34 4.44
CA MET A 57 -24.68 -0.01 4.19
C MET A 57 -25.09 0.60 2.82
N GLY A 58 -26.02 -0.01 2.09
CA GLY A 58 -26.34 0.36 0.70
C GLY A 58 -26.68 1.83 0.46
N ASN A 59 -27.37 2.48 1.41
CA ASN A 59 -27.77 3.89 1.32
C ASN A 59 -26.63 4.89 1.61
N GLN A 60 -25.46 4.42 2.07
CA GLN A 60 -24.31 5.24 2.43
C GLN A 60 -23.20 5.21 1.38
N MET A 61 -23.30 4.35 0.36
CA MET A 61 -22.23 4.16 -0.63
C MET A 61 -22.40 5.08 -1.83
N ALA A 62 -21.38 5.89 -2.10
CA ALA A 62 -21.29 6.66 -3.34
C ALA A 62 -21.10 5.74 -4.56
N GLN A 63 -21.58 6.16 -5.73
CA GLN A 63 -21.56 5.35 -6.95
C GLN A 63 -20.15 4.90 -7.38
N HIS A 64 -19.14 5.77 -7.21
CA HIS A 64 -17.75 5.42 -7.53
C HIS A 64 -17.20 4.34 -6.58
N ILE A 65 -17.60 4.33 -5.30
CA ILE A 65 -17.22 3.30 -4.33
C ILE A 65 -17.90 1.98 -4.68
N LEU A 66 -19.19 2.00 -5.01
CA LEU A 66 -19.91 0.82 -5.48
C LEU A 66 -19.24 0.20 -6.70
N LYS A 67 -18.83 1.03 -7.66
CA LYS A 67 -18.12 0.56 -8.86
C LYS A 67 -16.74 0.01 -8.52
N ALA A 68 -15.96 0.69 -7.68
CA ALA A 68 -14.67 0.22 -7.20
C ALA A 68 -14.76 -1.15 -6.51
N PHE A 69 -15.69 -1.28 -5.57
CA PHE A 69 -15.87 -2.50 -4.78
C PHE A 69 -16.56 -3.62 -5.54
N GLY A 70 -17.35 -3.29 -6.56
CA GLY A 70 -17.91 -4.25 -7.49
C GLY A 70 -16.85 -5.01 -8.31
N MET A 71 -15.63 -4.46 -8.44
CA MET A 71 -14.53 -5.16 -9.12
C MET A 71 -13.82 -6.18 -8.22
N CYS A 72 -14.16 -6.24 -6.93
CA CYS A 72 -13.47 -7.03 -5.92
C CYS A 72 -14.41 -8.03 -5.23
N CYS A 73 -13.85 -9.12 -4.71
CA CYS A 73 -14.53 -10.12 -3.88
C CYS A 73 -13.93 -10.10 -2.47
N LEU A 74 -14.56 -10.77 -1.50
CA LEU A 74 -14.08 -10.81 -0.11
C LEU A 74 -12.68 -11.41 0.03
N LYS A 75 -12.30 -12.32 -0.88
CA LYS A 75 -10.94 -12.85 -0.96
C LYS A 75 -9.88 -11.81 -1.29
N HIS A 76 -10.25 -10.65 -1.84
CA HIS A 76 -9.31 -9.58 -2.22
C HIS A 76 -9.19 -8.45 -1.18
N CYS A 77 -9.93 -8.50 -0.07
CA CYS A 77 -10.04 -7.36 0.85
C CYS A 77 -8.70 -6.87 1.41
N VAL A 78 -7.74 -7.76 1.70
CA VAL A 78 -6.41 -7.36 2.19
C VAL A 78 -5.60 -6.66 1.08
N ALA A 79 -5.59 -7.20 -0.13
CA ALA A 79 -4.92 -6.57 -1.27
C ALA A 79 -5.57 -5.21 -1.62
N LEU A 80 -6.89 -5.10 -1.51
CA LEU A 80 -7.60 -3.85 -1.70
C LEU A 80 -7.27 -2.83 -0.60
N TRP A 81 -7.13 -3.27 0.65
CA TRP A 81 -6.74 -2.40 1.76
C TRP A 81 -5.34 -1.83 1.54
N GLN A 82 -4.40 -2.66 1.09
CA GLN A 82 -3.05 -2.24 0.75
C GLN A 82 -3.05 -1.16 -0.34
N LEU A 83 -3.82 -1.35 -1.42
CA LEU A 83 -3.98 -0.36 -2.47
C LEU A 83 -4.56 0.96 -1.94
N LEU A 84 -5.70 0.91 -1.23
CA LEU A 84 -6.40 2.11 -0.76
C LEU A 84 -5.58 2.87 0.29
N ALA A 85 -4.86 2.16 1.15
CA ALA A 85 -3.94 2.77 2.12
C ALA A 85 -2.77 3.49 1.42
N SER A 86 -2.23 2.90 0.36
CA SER A 86 -1.22 3.55 -0.49
C SER A 86 -1.79 4.80 -1.16
N LEU A 87 -2.91 4.67 -1.88
CA LEU A 87 -3.58 5.79 -2.57
C LEU A 87 -3.89 6.96 -1.62
N LYS A 88 -4.28 6.67 -0.38
CA LYS A 88 -4.51 7.69 0.65
C LYS A 88 -3.22 8.46 0.93
N SER A 89 -2.12 7.75 1.11
CA SER A 89 -0.80 8.34 1.40
C SER A 89 -0.23 9.10 0.20
N GLU A 90 -0.43 8.58 -1.01
CA GLU A 90 -0.07 9.24 -2.27
C GLU A 90 -0.85 10.55 -2.46
N ASN A 91 -2.15 10.55 -2.15
CA ASN A 91 -2.97 11.76 -2.18
C ASN A 91 -2.53 12.78 -1.11
N MET A 92 -2.10 12.33 0.07
CA MET A 92 -1.53 13.24 1.08
C MET A 92 -0.29 13.95 0.54
N LEU A 93 0.61 13.24 -0.15
CA LEU A 93 1.79 13.86 -0.77
C LEU A 93 1.40 14.89 -1.83
N ARG A 94 0.43 14.58 -2.71
CA ARG A 94 -0.10 15.53 -3.70
C ARG A 94 -0.66 16.80 -3.03
N LEU A 95 -1.24 16.65 -1.84
CA LEU A 95 -1.73 17.75 -1.01
C LEU A 95 -0.64 18.41 -0.12
N LYS A 96 0.64 18.09 -0.34
CA LYS A 96 1.79 18.57 0.44
C LYS A 96 1.70 18.25 1.94
N ARG A 97 1.09 17.10 2.29
CA ARG A 97 0.98 16.58 3.65
C ARG A 97 1.87 15.34 3.79
N ASP A 98 2.51 15.19 4.94
CA ASP A 98 3.33 14.00 5.23
C ASP A 98 2.44 12.83 5.69
N PRO A 99 2.38 11.69 4.96
CA PRO A 99 1.65 10.51 5.41
C PRO A 99 2.35 9.74 6.54
N PHE A 100 3.63 10.02 6.82
CA PHE A 100 4.46 9.24 7.75
C PHE A 100 4.88 10.01 9.01
N VAL A 101 4.09 10.99 9.45
CA VAL A 101 4.36 11.78 10.68
C VAL A 101 4.63 10.89 11.90
N GLY A 102 3.95 9.75 12.01
CA GLY A 102 4.11 8.81 13.13
C GLY A 102 5.29 7.83 13.02
N VAL A 103 6.03 7.83 11.91
CA VAL A 103 7.21 6.97 11.72
C VAL A 103 8.44 7.64 12.36
N SER A 104 9.32 6.85 12.97
CA SER A 104 10.56 7.36 13.58
C SER A 104 11.46 8.06 12.58
N GLU A 105 12.09 9.18 12.99
CA GLU A 105 13.09 9.91 12.19
C GLU A 105 14.29 9.04 11.78
N LYS A 106 14.56 7.94 12.49
CA LYS A 106 15.60 6.98 12.11
C LYS A 106 15.35 6.31 10.75
N TYR A 107 14.11 6.32 10.26
CA TYR A 107 13.71 5.78 8.95
C TYR A 107 13.48 6.86 7.88
N LYS A 108 13.83 8.12 8.18
CA LYS A 108 13.63 9.30 7.32
C LYS A 108 14.94 9.98 6.94
N GLN A 109 16.03 9.23 6.87
CA GLN A 109 17.30 9.75 6.39
C GLN A 109 17.14 10.18 4.93
N ALA A 110 17.63 11.38 4.61
CA ALA A 110 17.56 11.94 3.27
C ALA A 110 18.33 11.08 2.26
N LEU A 111 17.83 11.06 1.03
CA LEU A 111 18.47 10.43 -0.11
C LEU A 111 19.47 11.40 -0.74
N GLY A 112 20.60 10.88 -1.22
CA GLY A 112 21.51 11.59 -2.10
C GLY A 112 21.13 11.44 -3.57
N GLU A 113 21.94 12.05 -4.44
CA GLU A 113 21.72 12.03 -5.89
C GLU A 113 21.88 10.61 -6.48
N ASP A 114 22.82 9.82 -5.94
CA ASP A 114 23.06 8.46 -6.40
C ASP A 114 21.90 7.54 -6.01
N GLU A 115 21.37 7.66 -4.78
CA GLU A 115 20.20 6.92 -4.33
C GLU A 115 18.96 7.24 -5.18
N HIS A 116 18.74 8.53 -5.50
CA HIS A 116 17.67 8.92 -6.42
C HIS A 116 17.80 8.24 -7.78
N ARG A 117 19.00 8.23 -8.38
CA ARG A 117 19.25 7.60 -9.68
C ARG A 117 18.99 6.10 -9.64
N LEU A 118 19.43 5.42 -8.59
CA LEU A 118 19.24 3.99 -8.39
C LEU A 118 17.76 3.63 -8.24
N LEU A 119 17.02 4.39 -7.41
CA LEU A 119 15.59 4.21 -7.21
C LEU A 119 14.80 4.42 -8.52
N ILE A 120 15.09 5.48 -9.28
CA ILE A 120 14.47 5.70 -10.61
C ILE A 120 14.75 4.51 -11.54
N GLY A 121 16.00 4.02 -11.57
CA GLY A 121 16.38 2.88 -12.40
C GLY A 121 15.55 1.64 -12.07
N PHE A 122 15.39 1.34 -10.78
CA PHE A 122 14.61 0.19 -10.30
C PHE A 122 13.12 0.33 -10.62
N PHE A 123 12.48 1.44 -10.21
CA PHE A 123 11.03 1.65 -10.34
C PHE A 123 10.56 2.09 -11.72
N SER A 124 11.46 2.25 -12.68
CA SER A 124 11.09 2.45 -14.09
C SER A 124 10.52 1.19 -14.75
N LYS A 125 10.69 0.02 -14.13
CA LYS A 125 10.16 -1.26 -14.60
C LYS A 125 8.76 -1.50 -14.04
N ASN A 126 7.81 -1.90 -14.88
CA ASN A 126 6.40 -2.13 -14.47
C ASN A 126 6.22 -3.17 -13.36
N SER A 127 7.15 -4.12 -13.17
CA SER A 127 7.08 -5.13 -12.10
C SER A 127 7.31 -4.55 -10.70
N ALA A 128 7.93 -3.37 -10.59
CA ALA A 128 8.27 -2.76 -9.32
C ALA A 128 7.07 -2.09 -8.61
N ASP A 129 5.94 -1.93 -9.29
CA ASP A 129 4.76 -1.23 -8.75
C ASP A 129 4.12 -2.02 -7.61
N THR A 130 4.11 -3.35 -7.72
CA THR A 130 3.68 -4.24 -6.63
C THR A 130 4.61 -4.12 -5.43
N PHE A 131 5.93 -4.00 -5.65
CA PHE A 131 6.87 -3.79 -4.55
C PHE A 131 6.67 -2.43 -3.85
N LEU A 132 6.27 -1.39 -4.58
CA LEU A 132 5.95 -0.08 -3.98
C LEU A 132 4.78 -0.16 -2.98
N LEU A 133 3.79 -1.03 -3.25
CA LEU A 133 2.69 -1.32 -2.32
C LEU A 133 3.19 -2.09 -1.08
N GLU A 134 4.13 -3.02 -1.24
CA GLU A 134 4.75 -3.73 -0.12
C GLU A 134 5.58 -2.79 0.77
N MET A 135 6.34 -1.87 0.16
CA MET A 135 7.03 -0.81 0.89
C MET A 135 6.04 0.02 1.72
N HIS A 136 4.92 0.44 1.11
CA HIS A 136 3.90 1.22 1.78
C HIS A 136 3.30 0.49 2.98
N GLU A 137 2.88 -0.77 2.77
CA GLU A 137 2.29 -1.60 3.81
C GLU A 137 3.24 -1.72 5.00
N PHE A 138 4.51 -2.00 4.73
CA PHE A 138 5.51 -2.12 5.78
C PHE A 138 5.68 -0.83 6.58
N LEU A 139 5.72 0.32 5.91
CA LEU A 139 5.79 1.64 6.54
C LEU A 139 4.62 1.88 7.50
N VAL A 140 3.39 1.60 7.05
CA VAL A 140 2.17 1.94 7.82
C VAL A 140 1.84 0.91 8.91
N LEU A 141 2.15 -0.37 8.72
CA LEU A 141 1.84 -1.44 9.69
C LEU A 141 2.96 -1.72 10.69
N PHE A 142 4.23 -1.51 10.31
CA PHE A 142 5.37 -1.89 11.14
C PHE A 142 6.16 -0.68 11.61
N LEU A 143 6.58 0.21 10.71
CA LEU A 143 7.48 1.33 11.10
C LEU A 143 6.78 2.48 11.83
N LYS A 144 5.45 2.55 11.75
CA LYS A 144 4.62 3.49 12.53
C LYS A 144 4.47 3.09 14.00
N LYS A 145 4.82 1.85 14.38
CA LYS A 145 4.68 1.37 15.76
C LYS A 145 5.73 2.04 16.66
N PRO A 146 5.39 2.42 17.91
CA PRO A 146 6.33 3.10 18.81
C PRO A 146 7.64 2.34 19.07
N ASN A 147 7.57 1.01 19.05
CA ASN A 147 8.70 0.09 19.29
C ASN A 147 9.34 -0.44 17.99
N ALA A 148 9.05 0.16 16.83
CA ALA A 148 9.57 -0.31 15.54
C ALA A 148 11.09 -0.43 15.55
N THR A 149 11.79 0.53 16.16
CA THR A 149 13.26 0.59 16.19
C THR A 149 13.92 -0.49 17.04
N ASP A 150 13.16 -1.13 17.92
CA ASP A 150 13.64 -2.25 18.74
C ASP A 150 13.66 -3.55 17.92
N THR A 151 12.80 -3.63 16.91
CA THR A 151 12.63 -4.81 16.04
C THR A 151 13.37 -4.65 14.71
N PHE A 152 13.26 -3.48 14.08
CA PHE A 152 13.73 -3.21 12.73
C PHE A 152 14.88 -2.23 12.74
N ARG A 153 16.11 -2.72 12.55
CA ARG A 153 17.30 -1.87 12.57
C ARG A 153 17.38 -1.04 11.27
N PRO A 154 17.63 0.28 11.35
CA PRO A 154 17.67 1.14 10.15
C PRO A 154 18.71 0.73 9.08
N GLY A 155 19.76 -0.01 9.44
CA GLY A 155 20.75 -0.50 8.48
C GLY A 155 20.44 -1.84 7.80
N TRP A 156 19.33 -2.51 8.14
CA TRP A 156 19.12 -3.93 7.81
C TRP A 156 17.93 -4.13 6.86
N LEU A 157 17.94 -3.49 5.68
CA LEU A 157 16.79 -3.59 4.78
C LEU A 157 16.55 -5.04 4.30
N LYS A 158 17.57 -5.72 3.78
CA LYS A 158 17.44 -7.09 3.24
C LYS A 158 16.88 -8.08 4.28
N ASP A 159 17.47 -8.11 5.47
CA ASP A 159 17.00 -8.97 6.57
C ASP A 159 15.58 -8.61 7.01
N THR A 160 15.26 -7.31 7.04
CA THR A 160 13.92 -6.82 7.38
C THR A 160 12.88 -7.24 6.36
N LEU A 161 13.20 -7.13 5.06
CA LEU A 161 12.33 -7.55 3.97
C LEU A 161 12.10 -9.06 3.98
N GLY A 162 13.15 -9.86 4.16
CA GLY A 162 13.03 -11.32 4.29
C GLY A 162 12.09 -11.70 5.43
N SER A 163 12.34 -11.18 6.64
CA SER A 163 11.48 -11.43 7.80
C SER A 163 10.04 -10.94 7.62
N TYR A 164 9.82 -9.87 6.86
CA TYR A 164 8.48 -9.36 6.57
C TYR A 164 7.73 -10.26 5.58
N MET A 165 8.38 -10.68 4.49
CA MET A 165 7.77 -11.55 3.48
C MET A 165 7.49 -12.95 4.01
N GLU A 166 8.42 -13.53 4.79
CA GLU A 166 8.20 -14.80 5.49
C GLU A 166 6.95 -14.76 6.39
N ARG A 167 6.70 -13.64 7.08
CA ARG A 167 5.49 -13.44 7.90
C ARG A 167 4.20 -13.39 7.08
N LYS A 168 4.29 -13.04 5.79
CA LYS A 168 3.15 -13.04 4.86
C LYS A 168 3.00 -14.37 4.12
N ASP A 169 3.84 -15.36 4.38
CA ASP A 169 3.91 -16.62 3.60
C ASP A 169 4.14 -16.33 2.10
N MET A 170 5.02 -15.35 1.82
CA MET A 170 5.40 -14.95 0.47
C MET A 170 6.92 -14.91 0.34
N ASP A 171 7.40 -15.11 -0.89
CA ASP A 171 8.80 -14.90 -1.23
C ASP A 171 9.06 -13.44 -1.60
N ILE A 172 10.31 -13.00 -1.43
CA ILE A 172 10.76 -11.73 -2.02
C ILE A 172 10.69 -11.89 -3.56
N PRO A 173 10.09 -10.94 -4.29
CA PRO A 173 10.12 -10.98 -5.75
C PRO A 173 11.57 -11.03 -6.25
N GLY A 174 11.87 -11.93 -7.19
CA GLY A 174 13.26 -12.14 -7.65
C GLY A 174 13.92 -10.87 -8.21
N ASP A 175 13.15 -9.97 -8.83
CA ASP A 175 13.66 -8.68 -9.29
C ASP A 175 14.02 -7.75 -8.12
N VAL A 176 13.28 -7.78 -7.02
CA VAL A 176 13.63 -7.08 -5.78
C VAL A 176 14.88 -7.70 -5.15
N GLU A 177 14.96 -9.02 -5.07
CA GLU A 177 16.11 -9.71 -4.46
C GLU A 177 17.41 -9.47 -5.23
N GLU A 178 17.36 -9.52 -6.56
CA GLU A 178 18.54 -9.41 -7.43
C GLU A 178 18.92 -7.96 -7.76
N LEU A 179 17.95 -7.05 -7.89
CA LEU A 179 18.16 -5.74 -8.52
C LEU A 179 17.84 -4.55 -7.60
N PHE A 180 17.25 -4.77 -6.43
CA PHE A 180 17.00 -3.64 -5.52
C PHE A 180 18.34 -3.09 -4.99
N PRO A 181 18.56 -1.77 -5.02
CA PRO A 181 19.88 -1.21 -4.72
C PRO A 181 20.30 -1.44 -3.27
N GLU A 182 21.52 -1.93 -3.04
CA GLU A 182 22.04 -2.25 -1.71
C GLU A 182 22.33 -0.99 -0.87
N GLU A 183 22.52 0.15 -1.52
CA GLU A 183 22.72 1.45 -0.91
C GLU A 183 21.45 1.98 -0.22
N ILE A 184 20.28 1.48 -0.63
CA ILE A 184 19.02 1.84 0.00
C ILE A 184 18.84 1.01 1.27
N LEU A 185 19.09 1.66 2.40
CA LEU A 185 18.88 1.09 3.72
C LEU A 185 17.46 1.37 4.22
N LEU A 186 17.08 0.70 5.31
CA LEU A 186 15.80 0.94 5.96
C LEU A 186 15.73 2.36 6.55
N SER A 187 16.86 3.00 6.84
CA SER A 187 16.94 4.41 7.23
C SER A 187 16.44 5.36 6.14
N HIS A 188 16.47 4.96 4.87
CA HIS A 188 16.02 5.75 3.74
C HIS A 188 14.57 5.47 3.33
N TYR A 189 13.91 4.49 3.94
CA TYR A 189 12.72 3.84 3.39
C TYR A 189 11.52 4.79 3.22
N VAL A 190 11.33 5.72 4.17
CA VAL A 190 10.27 6.73 4.07
C VAL A 190 10.53 7.67 2.89
N GLU A 191 11.75 8.20 2.78
CA GLU A 191 12.09 9.17 1.74
C GLU A 191 12.15 8.51 0.36
N ALA A 192 12.59 7.23 0.28
CA ALA A 192 12.57 6.43 -0.94
C ALA A 192 11.14 6.25 -1.48
N TRP A 193 10.19 5.90 -0.61
CA TRP A 193 8.79 5.75 -1.00
C TRP A 193 8.21 7.09 -1.47
N LYS A 194 8.40 8.17 -0.70
CA LYS A 194 7.91 9.52 -1.06
C LYS A 194 8.46 9.98 -2.42
N PHE A 195 9.76 9.80 -2.62
CA PHE A 195 10.45 10.18 -3.85
C PHE A 195 9.89 9.46 -5.07
N ILE A 196 9.75 8.13 -5.01
CA ILE A 196 9.25 7.33 -6.14
C ILE A 196 7.79 7.63 -6.46
N VAL A 197 6.96 7.81 -5.43
CA VAL A 197 5.56 8.22 -5.63
C VAL A 197 5.48 9.58 -6.31
N ALA A 198 6.22 10.57 -5.83
CA ALA A 198 6.23 11.91 -6.44
C ALA A 198 6.72 11.84 -7.90
N PHE A 199 7.80 11.12 -8.15
CA PHE A 199 8.35 10.93 -9.50
C PHE A 199 7.36 10.26 -10.47
N LYS A 200 6.61 9.25 -10.00
CA LYS A 200 5.54 8.60 -10.80
C LYS A 200 4.37 9.54 -11.06
N GLN A 201 3.96 10.33 -10.07
CA GLN A 201 2.88 11.31 -10.21
C GLN A 201 3.23 12.44 -11.20
N GLU A 202 4.50 12.83 -11.29
CA GLU A 202 4.97 13.82 -12.28
C GLU A 202 5.00 13.27 -13.71
N ARG A 203 5.27 11.96 -13.89
CA ARG A 203 5.28 11.32 -15.22
C ARG A 203 3.90 10.90 -15.74
N GLY A 204 2.94 10.70 -14.85
CA GLY A 204 1.55 10.38 -15.19
C GLY A 204 0.69 11.60 -15.51
N GLN A 205 1.24 12.81 -15.37
CA GLN A 205 0.66 14.08 -15.85
C GLN A 205 1.12 14.39 -17.27
#